data_AF-A0A965UQP2-F1
#
_entry.id   AF-A0A965UQP2-F1
#
_cell.length_a   1.000
_cell.length_b   1.000
_cell.length_c   1.000
_cell.angle_alpha   90.00
_cell.angle_beta   90.00
_cell.angle_gamma   90.00
#
_symmetry.space_group_name_H-M   'P 1'
#
loop_
_entity.id
_entity.type
_entity.pdbx_description
1 polymer ?
#
loop_
_entity_poly.entity_id
_entity_poly.type
_entity_poly.pdbx_seq_one_letter_code
_entity_poly.pdbx_strand_id
1 'polypeptide(L)'
;MTKLDIDKQWIKSQGEDVVISVIDTGCDLNHTDIRNNLLPGKNFIDDSSPQDDNGHGSHVCGTIAAENNSLGMVGVAPRAKIIPVKALGKKGQGTLDSIIKAIIWSADQKVDFITMSLGGSVDVPQLSQAIDYANSKGCIVFAAAGNSGENSDLCYPAKYKNVISTGAIDENFERTKFSCSGEDLDFLAPGHNIFSLAPNNNYAIMSGTSMSNPYVTGCAALLLAYNRRVKKYSLKTYQDYINILSSMTIKLNNPSYQQNKYQGNGIVKIIL
;
A
#
# COMPACT_ATOMS: atom_id res chain seq x y z
N MET A 1 8.89 -6.14 9.93
CA MET A 1 8.99 -4.78 10.54
C MET A 1 10.32 -4.53 11.24
N THR A 2 10.76 -5.41 12.14
CA THR A 2 11.98 -5.22 12.96
C THR A 2 13.28 -5.09 12.16
N LYS A 3 13.48 -5.86 11.07
CA LYS A 3 14.70 -5.75 10.23
C LYS A 3 14.87 -4.38 9.55
N LEU A 4 13.80 -3.62 9.40
CA LEU A 4 13.81 -2.28 8.79
C LEU A 4 13.59 -1.17 9.84
N ASP A 5 13.70 -1.50 11.14
CA ASP A 5 13.66 -0.53 12.25
C ASP A 5 12.38 0.34 12.31
N ILE A 6 11.24 -0.17 11.82
CA ILE A 6 9.96 0.57 11.82
C ILE A 6 9.48 0.90 13.25
N ASP A 7 9.62 -0.06 14.15
CA ASP A 7 9.26 0.07 15.57
C ASP A 7 10.00 1.23 16.24
N LYS A 8 11.26 1.48 15.84
CA LYS A 8 12.04 2.62 16.34
C LYS A 8 11.49 3.96 15.86
N GLN A 9 10.77 3.99 14.74
CA GLN A 9 10.17 5.22 14.21
C GLN A 9 8.91 5.63 14.97
N TRP A 10 8.27 4.70 15.70
CA TRP A 10 7.05 4.96 16.46
C TRP A 10 7.22 5.93 17.63
N ILE A 11 8.46 6.18 18.09
CA ILE A 11 8.76 7.27 19.02
C ILE A 11 8.53 8.65 18.38
N LYS A 12 8.70 8.73 17.06
CA LYS A 12 8.46 9.95 16.28
C LYS A 12 7.02 9.98 15.82
N SER A 13 6.52 8.96 15.14
CA SER A 13 5.18 8.98 14.52
C SER A 13 4.62 7.57 14.44
N GLN A 14 3.31 7.43 14.62
CA GLN A 14 2.60 6.16 14.40
C GLN A 14 1.55 6.29 13.29
N GLY A 15 1.56 7.38 12.52
CA GLY A 15 0.61 7.64 11.43
C GLY A 15 -0.65 8.37 11.87
N GLU A 16 -0.60 9.08 12.99
CA GLU A 16 -1.74 9.82 13.52
C GLU A 16 -2.36 10.78 12.49
N ASP A 17 -3.70 10.86 12.51
CA ASP A 17 -4.53 11.71 11.66
C ASP A 17 -4.40 11.45 10.14
N VAL A 18 -3.65 10.43 9.71
CA VAL A 18 -3.56 10.04 8.30
C VAL A 18 -4.71 9.09 7.95
N VAL A 19 -5.43 9.40 6.87
CA VAL A 19 -6.55 8.57 6.39
C VAL A 19 -6.19 7.91 5.06
N ILE A 20 -6.35 6.59 5.00
CA ILE A 20 -5.95 5.77 3.86
C ILE A 20 -7.15 4.98 3.35
N SER A 21 -7.49 5.16 2.08
CA SER A 21 -8.44 4.29 1.39
C SER A 21 -7.73 3.04 0.87
N VAL A 22 -8.20 1.87 1.28
CA VAL A 22 -7.67 0.57 0.82
C VAL A 22 -8.66 -0.02 -0.17
N ILE A 23 -8.36 0.09 -1.46
CA ILE A 23 -9.21 -0.45 -2.54
C ILE A 23 -8.80 -1.90 -2.79
N ASP A 24 -9.59 -2.83 -2.26
CA ASP A 24 -9.26 -4.27 -2.26
C ASP A 24 -10.54 -5.14 -2.17
N THR A 25 -10.45 -6.29 -1.51
CA THR A 25 -11.52 -7.26 -1.24
C THR A 25 -12.38 -6.92 -0.02
N GLY A 26 -12.15 -5.76 0.60
CA GLY A 26 -12.79 -5.34 1.84
C GLY A 26 -11.85 -5.45 3.04
N CYS A 27 -12.40 -5.39 4.26
CA CYS A 27 -11.67 -5.69 5.50
C CYS A 27 -12.58 -6.45 6.46
N ASP A 28 -12.02 -7.28 7.34
CA ASP A 28 -12.77 -7.81 8.46
C ASP A 28 -13.09 -6.69 9.46
N LEU A 29 -14.32 -6.19 9.39
CA LEU A 29 -14.75 -4.98 10.10
C LEU A 29 -14.79 -5.18 11.63
N ASN A 30 -14.75 -6.42 12.09
CA ASN A 30 -14.79 -6.77 13.51
C ASN A 30 -13.45 -7.29 14.04
N HIS A 31 -12.40 -7.33 13.21
CA HIS A 31 -11.11 -7.83 13.62
C HIS A 31 -10.54 -6.99 14.77
N THR A 32 -10.34 -7.63 15.92
CA THR A 32 -9.97 -6.99 17.19
C THR A 32 -8.67 -6.20 17.11
N ASP A 33 -7.79 -6.62 16.20
CA ASP A 33 -6.48 -6.01 15.97
C ASP A 33 -6.47 -4.78 15.04
N ILE A 34 -7.60 -4.34 14.50
CA ILE A 34 -7.67 -3.14 13.63
C ILE A 34 -8.96 -2.34 13.75
N ARG A 35 -10.03 -2.89 14.33
CA ARG A 35 -11.36 -2.28 14.32
C ARG A 35 -11.41 -0.84 14.83
N ASN A 36 -10.52 -0.40 15.74
CA ASN A 36 -10.51 0.99 16.20
C ASN A 36 -9.81 1.94 15.22
N ASN A 37 -9.06 1.40 14.26
CA ASN A 37 -8.46 2.13 13.15
C ASN A 37 -9.33 2.13 11.89
N LEU A 38 -10.42 1.37 11.86
CA LEU A 38 -11.36 1.39 10.75
C LEU A 38 -12.31 2.59 10.83
N LEU A 39 -12.49 3.26 9.71
CA LEU A 39 -13.55 4.22 9.44
C LEU A 39 -14.62 3.55 8.54
N PRO A 40 -15.82 4.13 8.45
CA PRO A 40 -16.85 3.63 7.54
C PRO A 40 -16.35 3.55 6.10
N GLY A 41 -16.42 2.36 5.52
CA GLY A 41 -16.01 2.08 4.15
C GLY A 41 -17.19 1.90 3.19
N LYS A 42 -16.90 1.50 1.95
CA LYS A 42 -17.93 1.29 0.92
C LYS A 42 -17.62 0.07 0.04
N ASN A 43 -18.68 -0.66 -0.32
CA ASN A 43 -18.64 -1.71 -1.32
C ASN A 43 -19.09 -1.17 -2.69
N PHE A 44 -18.34 -1.49 -3.74
CA PHE A 44 -18.60 -1.12 -5.13
C PHE A 44 -19.05 -2.31 -5.99
N ILE A 45 -19.23 -3.48 -5.39
CA ILE A 45 -19.71 -4.70 -6.05
C ILE A 45 -21.22 -4.84 -5.87
N ASP A 46 -21.72 -4.54 -4.68
CA ASP A 46 -23.14 -4.53 -4.31
C ASP A 46 -23.38 -3.57 -3.13
N ASP A 47 -24.61 -3.51 -2.63
CA ASP A 47 -25.05 -2.58 -1.57
C ASP A 47 -24.70 -3.02 -0.14
N SER A 48 -23.97 -4.13 0.05
CA SER A 48 -23.58 -4.61 1.38
C SER A 48 -22.40 -3.83 1.98
N SER A 49 -22.07 -4.09 3.25
CA SER A 49 -20.85 -3.57 3.87
C SER A 49 -19.59 -4.05 3.16
N PRO A 50 -18.45 -3.33 3.21
CA PRO A 50 -17.17 -3.77 2.65
C PRO A 50 -16.48 -4.86 3.50
N GLN A 51 -17.26 -5.82 4.00
CA GLN A 51 -16.76 -6.97 4.73
C GLN A 51 -15.94 -7.85 3.79
N ASP A 52 -14.77 -8.27 4.28
CA ASP A 52 -13.88 -9.14 3.53
C ASP A 52 -14.40 -10.59 3.51
N ASP A 53 -14.51 -11.15 2.31
CA ASP A 53 -14.92 -12.52 2.03
C ASP A 53 -13.84 -13.29 1.24
N ASN A 54 -12.63 -12.72 1.14
CA ASN A 54 -11.45 -13.31 0.51
C ASN A 54 -10.29 -13.44 1.49
N GLY A 55 -9.98 -12.36 2.21
CA GLY A 55 -8.92 -12.24 3.19
C GLY A 55 -7.74 -11.37 2.77
N HIS A 56 -7.57 -11.14 1.47
CA HIS A 56 -6.48 -10.31 0.95
C HIS A 56 -6.55 -8.86 1.45
N GLY A 57 -7.75 -8.27 1.47
CA GLY A 57 -7.93 -6.88 1.87
C GLY A 57 -7.72 -6.68 3.36
N SER A 58 -8.15 -7.64 4.20
CA SER A 58 -7.83 -7.67 5.63
C SER A 58 -6.31 -7.71 5.86
N HIS A 59 -5.60 -8.53 5.08
CA HIS A 59 -4.15 -8.67 5.16
C HIS A 59 -3.42 -7.37 4.80
N VAL A 60 -3.86 -6.71 3.73
CA VAL A 60 -3.36 -5.39 3.29
C VAL A 60 -3.64 -4.32 4.36
N CYS A 61 -4.88 -4.21 4.85
CA CYS A 61 -5.26 -3.26 5.90
C CYS A 61 -4.42 -3.45 7.17
N GLY A 62 -4.25 -4.70 7.60
CA GLY A 62 -3.43 -5.07 8.74
C GLY A 62 -1.98 -4.66 8.64
N THR A 63 -1.37 -4.88 7.47
CA THR A 63 0.02 -4.52 7.20
C THR A 63 0.24 -3.01 7.37
N ILE A 64 -0.77 -2.20 7.03
CA ILE A 64 -0.72 -0.75 7.19
C ILE A 64 -0.96 -0.36 8.65
N ALA A 65 -2.07 -0.80 9.25
CA ALA A 65 -2.63 -0.15 10.44
C ALA A 65 -3.22 -1.11 11.48
N ALA A 66 -2.77 -2.37 11.55
CA ALA A 66 -3.02 -3.17 12.75
C ALA A 66 -2.53 -2.40 13.99
N GLU A 67 -3.33 -2.41 15.05
CA GLU A 67 -3.14 -1.58 16.23
C GLU A 67 -1.94 -2.05 17.05
N ASN A 68 -1.29 -1.12 17.75
CA ASN A 68 -0.30 -1.49 18.77
C ASN A 68 -1.02 -1.74 20.12
N ASN A 69 -1.68 -2.90 20.24
CA ASN A 69 -2.60 -3.23 21.33
C ASN A 69 -2.24 -4.54 22.08
N SER A 70 -1.02 -5.04 21.91
CA SER A 70 -0.53 -6.33 22.44
C SER A 70 -1.23 -7.59 21.90
N LEU A 71 -1.94 -7.49 20.78
CA LEU A 71 -2.46 -8.63 20.02
C LEU A 71 -1.54 -8.95 18.83
N GLY A 72 -1.90 -9.98 18.06
CA GLY A 72 -1.00 -10.77 17.21
C GLY A 72 0.05 -10.00 16.40
N MET A 73 -0.29 -8.85 15.78
CA MET A 73 0.70 -8.02 15.07
C MET A 73 0.48 -6.53 15.27
N VAL A 74 1.43 -5.72 14.78
CA VAL A 74 1.29 -4.27 14.70
C VAL A 74 1.48 -3.86 13.23
N GLY A 75 0.72 -2.90 12.72
CA GLY A 75 0.89 -2.37 11.37
C GLY A 75 2.08 -1.42 11.28
N VAL A 76 2.49 -1.04 10.07
CA VAL A 76 3.58 -0.06 9.88
C VAL A 76 3.23 1.29 10.52
N ALA A 77 1.99 1.75 10.34
CA ALA A 77 1.43 2.99 10.87
C ALA A 77 0.22 2.68 11.78
N PRO A 78 0.46 2.21 13.02
CA PRO A 78 -0.58 1.60 13.86
C PRO A 78 -1.61 2.59 14.42
N ARG A 79 -1.50 3.90 14.11
CA ARG A 79 -2.49 4.93 14.46
C ARG A 79 -3.08 5.63 13.23
N ALA A 80 -2.74 5.19 12.02
CA ALA A 80 -3.42 5.62 10.80
C ALA A 80 -4.86 5.07 10.76
N LYS A 81 -5.74 5.78 10.06
CA LYS A 81 -7.12 5.37 9.85
C LYS A 81 -7.30 4.76 8.46
N ILE A 82 -8.02 3.66 8.40
CA ILE A 82 -8.30 2.92 7.17
C ILE A 82 -9.78 3.07 6.81
N ILE A 83 -10.04 3.44 5.56
CA ILE A 83 -11.35 3.31 4.91
C ILE A 83 -11.28 2.06 4.03
N PRO A 84 -11.95 0.94 4.40
CA PRO A 84 -11.98 -0.25 3.57
C PRO A 84 -12.91 -0.03 2.37
N VAL A 85 -12.36 -0.14 1.15
CA VAL A 85 -13.11 0.03 -0.09
C VAL A 85 -13.11 -1.27 -0.87
N LYS A 86 -14.24 -1.96 -0.87
CA LYS A 86 -14.39 -3.25 -1.55
C LYS A 86 -14.68 -3.02 -3.03
N ALA A 87 -13.70 -3.28 -3.88
CA ALA A 87 -13.84 -3.27 -5.35
C ALA A 87 -13.54 -4.63 -5.98
N LEU A 88 -13.02 -5.58 -5.19
CA LEU A 88 -12.74 -6.97 -5.57
C LEU A 88 -13.62 -7.94 -4.77
N GLY A 89 -14.18 -8.95 -5.42
CA GLY A 89 -15.06 -9.93 -4.77
C GLY A 89 -14.30 -11.09 -4.12
N LYS A 90 -15.02 -12.10 -3.61
CA LYS A 90 -14.48 -13.29 -2.94
C LYS A 90 -13.34 -14.04 -3.65
N LYS A 91 -13.23 -13.89 -4.98
CA LYS A 91 -12.16 -14.51 -5.80
C LYS A 91 -10.96 -13.60 -6.03
N GLY A 92 -10.89 -12.43 -5.38
CA GLY A 92 -9.85 -11.42 -5.61
C GLY A 92 -9.97 -10.71 -6.96
N GLN A 93 -11.15 -10.72 -7.59
CA GLN A 93 -11.39 -10.16 -8.92
C GLN A 93 -12.43 -9.04 -8.84
N GLY A 94 -12.24 -8.00 -9.64
CA GLY A 94 -13.16 -6.87 -9.76
C GLY A 94 -13.29 -6.40 -11.21
N THR A 95 -14.26 -5.54 -11.46
CA THR A 95 -14.44 -4.91 -12.77
C THR A 95 -13.66 -3.61 -12.82
N LEU A 96 -13.29 -3.17 -14.02
CA LEU A 96 -12.66 -1.86 -14.17
C LEU A 96 -13.57 -0.72 -13.68
N ASP A 97 -14.88 -0.86 -13.91
CA ASP A 97 -15.89 0.11 -13.47
C ASP A 97 -15.95 0.22 -11.93
N SER A 98 -15.90 -0.91 -11.19
CA SER A 98 -15.89 -0.87 -9.72
C SER A 98 -14.62 -0.20 -9.18
N ILE A 99 -13.47 -0.48 -9.79
CA ILE A 99 -12.18 0.10 -9.40
C ILE A 99 -12.15 1.61 -9.67
N ILE A 100 -12.58 2.06 -10.86
CA ILE A 100 -12.63 3.49 -11.22
C ILE A 100 -13.56 4.26 -10.28
N LYS A 101 -14.77 3.73 -10.03
CA LYS A 101 -15.72 4.35 -9.09
C LYS A 101 -15.16 4.41 -7.67
N ALA A 102 -14.46 3.37 -7.23
CA ALA A 102 -13.80 3.33 -5.94
C ALA A 102 -12.69 4.40 -5.80
N ILE A 103 -11.87 4.62 -6.84
CA ILE A 103 -10.84 5.66 -6.85
C ILE A 103 -11.46 7.05 -6.73
N ILE A 104 -12.45 7.36 -7.59
CA ILE A 104 -13.13 8.66 -7.60
C ILE A 104 -13.79 8.94 -6.25
N TRP A 105 -14.53 7.97 -5.72
CA TRP A 105 -15.20 8.12 -4.43
C TRP A 105 -14.21 8.33 -3.29
N SER A 106 -13.09 7.59 -3.28
CA SER A 106 -12.04 7.75 -2.27
C SER A 106 -11.43 9.15 -2.32
N ALA A 107 -11.20 9.69 -3.51
CA ALA A 107 -10.74 11.06 -3.70
C ALA A 107 -11.76 12.09 -3.18
N ASP A 108 -13.06 11.85 -3.38
CA ASP A 108 -14.12 12.71 -2.87
C ASP A 108 -14.26 12.65 -1.33
N GLN A 109 -13.81 11.55 -0.70
CA GLN A 109 -13.69 11.46 0.75
C GLN A 109 -12.49 12.27 1.30
N LYS A 110 -11.65 12.85 0.43
CA LYS A 110 -10.46 13.64 0.80
C LYS A 110 -9.48 12.85 1.69
N VAL A 111 -9.31 11.57 1.39
CA VAL A 111 -8.27 10.75 2.04
C VAL A 111 -6.89 11.28 1.70
N ASP A 112 -5.90 10.99 2.54
CA ASP A 112 -4.51 11.33 2.23
C ASP A 112 -3.97 10.40 1.14
N PHE A 113 -4.22 9.10 1.29
CA PHE A 113 -3.70 8.07 0.41
C PHE A 113 -4.76 7.11 -0.10
N ILE A 114 -4.56 6.64 -1.34
CA ILE A 114 -5.27 5.50 -1.91
C ILE A 114 -4.23 4.43 -2.19
N THR A 115 -4.48 3.21 -1.73
CA THR A 115 -3.59 2.08 -2.00
C THR A 115 -4.32 0.94 -2.67
N MET A 116 -3.69 0.37 -3.70
CA MET A 116 -4.26 -0.63 -4.60
C MET A 116 -3.29 -1.81 -4.73
N SER A 117 -3.55 -2.87 -3.98
CA SER A 117 -2.81 -4.13 -4.08
C SER A 117 -3.42 -5.06 -5.14
N LEU A 118 -3.61 -4.51 -6.34
CA LEU A 118 -4.25 -5.13 -7.50
C LEU A 118 -3.57 -4.70 -8.79
N GLY A 119 -3.83 -5.41 -9.89
CA GLY A 119 -3.27 -5.04 -11.19
C GLY A 119 -3.95 -5.70 -12.38
N GLY A 120 -3.83 -5.05 -13.54
CA GLY A 120 -4.26 -5.54 -14.85
C GLY A 120 -3.18 -5.31 -15.91
N SER A 121 -3.26 -6.04 -17.02
CA SER A 121 -2.26 -6.02 -18.10
C SER A 121 -2.49 -4.93 -19.16
N VAL A 122 -3.59 -4.18 -19.07
CA VAL A 122 -4.05 -3.27 -20.13
C VAL A 122 -4.08 -1.83 -19.62
N ASP A 123 -3.50 -0.92 -20.40
CA ASP A 123 -3.66 0.52 -20.21
C ASP A 123 -5.09 0.92 -20.56
N VAL A 124 -5.77 1.59 -19.63
CA VAL A 124 -7.13 2.06 -19.85
C VAL A 124 -7.22 3.55 -19.50
N PRO A 125 -7.50 4.43 -20.49
CA PRO A 125 -7.51 5.88 -20.28
C PRO A 125 -8.38 6.33 -19.11
N GLN A 126 -9.54 5.72 -18.91
CA GLN A 126 -10.46 6.06 -17.81
C GLN A 126 -9.88 5.75 -16.43
N LEU A 127 -9.04 4.71 -16.32
CA LEU A 127 -8.33 4.39 -15.08
C LEU A 127 -7.26 5.44 -14.79
N SER A 128 -6.48 5.81 -15.81
CA SER A 128 -5.47 6.87 -15.71
C SER A 128 -6.11 8.21 -15.30
N GLN A 129 -7.23 8.58 -15.93
CA GLN A 129 -7.98 9.80 -15.59
C GLN A 129 -8.53 9.80 -14.16
N ALA A 130 -8.97 8.64 -13.65
CA ALA A 130 -9.42 8.53 -12.26
C ALA A 130 -8.26 8.75 -11.27
N ILE A 131 -7.06 8.28 -11.60
CA ILE A 131 -5.85 8.48 -10.81
C ILE A 131 -5.40 9.94 -10.86
N ASP A 132 -5.42 10.57 -12.04
CA ASP A 132 -5.19 12.01 -12.18
C ASP A 132 -6.17 12.82 -11.32
N TYR A 133 -7.45 12.44 -11.32
CA TYR A 133 -8.46 13.06 -10.48
C TYR A 133 -8.11 12.94 -8.99
N ALA A 134 -7.75 11.74 -8.53
CA ALA A 134 -7.34 11.53 -7.14
C ALA A 134 -6.12 12.39 -6.75
N ASN A 135 -5.07 12.38 -7.57
CA ASN A 135 -3.88 13.20 -7.35
C ASN A 135 -4.20 14.70 -7.36
N SER A 136 -5.12 15.16 -8.23
CA SER A 136 -5.54 16.57 -8.27
C SER A 136 -6.26 17.04 -6.99
N LYS A 137 -6.81 16.09 -6.21
CA LYS A 137 -7.41 16.34 -4.89
C LYS A 137 -6.41 16.24 -3.75
N GLY A 138 -5.14 15.93 -4.04
CA GLY A 138 -4.09 15.69 -3.06
C GLY A 138 -4.08 14.27 -2.50
N CYS A 139 -4.86 13.34 -3.07
CA CYS A 139 -4.90 11.94 -2.66
C CYS A 139 -3.81 11.17 -3.40
N ILE A 140 -2.71 10.82 -2.72
CA ILE A 140 -1.57 10.15 -3.37
C ILE A 140 -1.87 8.66 -3.55
N VAL A 141 -1.61 8.17 -4.75
CA VAL A 141 -1.97 6.80 -5.16
C VAL A 141 -0.75 5.87 -5.12
N PHE A 142 -0.91 4.72 -4.48
CA PHE A 142 0.08 3.64 -4.40
C PHE A 142 -0.47 2.37 -5.06
N ALA A 143 0.38 1.62 -5.76
CA ALA A 143 -0.02 0.33 -6.32
C ALA A 143 1.08 -0.72 -6.36
N ALA A 144 0.66 -1.99 -6.26
CA ALA A 144 1.54 -3.16 -6.37
C ALA A 144 2.04 -3.34 -7.81
N ALA A 145 3.35 -3.57 -7.97
CA ALA A 145 4.01 -3.69 -9.28
C ALA A 145 3.49 -4.87 -10.14
N GLY A 146 2.98 -5.93 -9.52
CA GLY A 146 2.56 -7.16 -10.20
C GLY A 146 3.46 -8.36 -9.89
N ASN A 147 2.93 -9.56 -10.18
CA ASN A 147 3.52 -10.84 -9.76
C ASN A 147 3.86 -11.77 -10.95
N SER A 148 4.06 -11.22 -12.15
CA SER A 148 4.32 -11.98 -13.38
C SER A 148 5.81 -12.26 -13.64
N GLY A 149 6.68 -11.94 -12.69
CA GLY A 149 8.10 -12.25 -12.72
C GLY A 149 9.00 -11.07 -13.10
N GLU A 150 10.28 -11.17 -12.74
CA GLU A 150 11.27 -10.08 -12.91
C GLU A 150 11.51 -9.61 -14.35
N ASN A 151 11.18 -10.44 -15.34
CA ASN A 151 11.28 -10.09 -16.76
C ASN A 151 9.96 -9.60 -17.35
N SER A 152 8.92 -9.47 -16.52
CA SER A 152 7.64 -8.88 -16.88
C SER A 152 7.58 -7.44 -16.39
N ASP A 153 7.04 -6.57 -17.24
CA ASP A 153 6.81 -5.17 -16.92
C ASP A 153 5.72 -4.99 -15.85
N LEU A 154 5.63 -3.80 -15.27
CA LEU A 154 4.66 -3.46 -14.25
C LEU A 154 3.22 -3.58 -14.78
N CYS A 155 2.32 -4.02 -13.92
CA CYS A 155 0.88 -4.00 -14.18
C CYS A 155 0.32 -2.57 -14.01
N TYR A 156 -0.80 -2.28 -14.67
CA TYR A 156 -1.58 -1.09 -14.38
C TYR A 156 -2.45 -1.33 -13.14
N PRO A 157 -2.59 -0.36 -12.22
CA PRO A 157 -2.19 1.04 -12.36
C PRO A 157 -0.75 1.37 -11.94
N ALA A 158 0.02 0.43 -11.37
CA ALA A 158 1.38 0.71 -10.89
C ALA A 158 2.34 1.23 -11.98
N LYS A 159 2.09 0.93 -13.25
CA LYS A 159 2.87 1.44 -14.37
C LYS A 159 2.59 2.91 -14.74
N TYR A 160 1.54 3.54 -14.23
CA TYR A 160 1.30 4.96 -14.50
C TYR A 160 2.29 5.83 -13.72
N LYS A 161 2.90 6.83 -14.38
CA LYS A 161 3.92 7.73 -13.81
C LYS A 161 3.47 8.52 -12.57
N ASN A 162 2.17 8.69 -12.39
CA ASN A 162 1.55 9.42 -11.28
C ASN A 162 1.07 8.48 -10.16
N VAL A 163 1.54 7.24 -10.14
CA VAL A 163 1.30 6.24 -9.10
C VAL A 163 2.64 5.83 -8.51
N ILE A 164 2.71 5.76 -7.18
CA ILE A 164 3.90 5.24 -6.49
C ILE A 164 3.86 3.72 -6.52
N SER A 165 4.77 3.11 -7.29
CA SER A 165 4.78 1.68 -7.55
C SER A 165 5.70 0.91 -6.60
N THR A 166 5.27 -0.28 -6.16
CA THR A 166 6.03 -1.07 -5.18
C THR A 166 6.25 -2.51 -5.63
N GLY A 167 7.52 -2.89 -5.73
CA GLY A 167 7.98 -4.27 -5.93
C GLY A 167 8.25 -4.99 -4.61
N ALA A 168 8.54 -6.29 -4.67
CA ALA A 168 8.69 -7.13 -3.49
C ALA A 168 10.13 -7.64 -3.28
N ILE A 169 10.51 -7.69 -2.02
CA ILE A 169 11.71 -8.38 -1.52
C ILE A 169 11.35 -9.43 -0.48
N ASP A 170 12.28 -10.34 -0.24
CA ASP A 170 12.22 -11.31 0.84
C ASP A 170 12.93 -10.83 2.11
N GLU A 171 12.98 -11.70 3.12
CA GLU A 171 13.60 -11.44 4.40
C GLU A 171 15.13 -11.23 4.36
N ASN A 172 15.78 -11.58 3.25
CA ASN A 172 17.23 -11.43 3.02
C ASN A 172 17.57 -10.17 2.22
N PHE A 173 16.58 -9.31 1.97
CA PHE A 173 16.72 -8.13 1.10
C PHE A 173 17.08 -8.53 -0.33
N GLU A 174 16.63 -9.71 -0.76
CA GLU A 174 16.71 -10.14 -2.15
C GLU A 174 15.37 -9.87 -2.83
N ARG A 175 15.46 -9.51 -4.11
CA ARG A 175 14.28 -9.33 -4.94
C ARG A 175 13.55 -10.67 -5.12
N THR A 176 12.23 -10.69 -4.96
CA THR A 176 11.47 -11.91 -5.19
C THR A 176 11.34 -12.20 -6.69
N LYS A 177 11.44 -13.48 -7.07
CA LYS A 177 11.33 -13.92 -8.47
C LYS A 177 10.01 -13.55 -9.14
N PHE A 178 8.94 -13.43 -8.35
CA PHE A 178 7.61 -13.11 -8.87
C PHE A 178 7.41 -11.63 -9.14
N SER A 179 8.18 -10.72 -8.52
CA SER A 179 7.89 -9.29 -8.65
C SER A 179 8.15 -8.83 -10.09
N CYS A 180 7.20 -8.08 -10.67
CA CYS A 180 7.40 -7.37 -11.95
C CYS A 180 8.41 -6.23 -11.79
N SER A 181 9.17 -5.94 -12.84
CA SER A 181 10.24 -4.93 -12.87
C SER A 181 10.12 -4.06 -14.12
N GLY A 182 10.59 -2.82 -14.07
CA GLY A 182 10.42 -1.84 -15.14
C GLY A 182 10.87 -0.45 -14.72
N GLU A 183 11.05 0.46 -15.68
CA GLU A 183 11.56 1.81 -15.40
C GLU A 183 10.60 2.65 -14.53
N ASP A 184 9.31 2.31 -14.51
CA ASP A 184 8.29 2.94 -13.68
C ASP A 184 8.24 2.35 -12.25
N LEU A 185 9.19 1.48 -11.87
CA LEU A 185 9.31 0.95 -10.50
C LEU A 185 9.91 1.99 -9.56
N ASP A 186 9.18 2.40 -8.52
CA ASP A 186 9.69 3.40 -7.56
C ASP A 186 10.44 2.78 -6.39
N PHE A 187 9.87 1.74 -5.76
CA PHE A 187 10.37 1.22 -4.49
C PHE A 187 10.27 -0.31 -4.38
N LEU A 188 11.07 -0.85 -3.47
CA LEU A 188 10.94 -2.21 -2.96
C LEU A 188 10.53 -2.20 -1.48
N ALA A 189 9.80 -3.22 -1.08
CA ALA A 189 9.44 -3.47 0.32
C ALA A 189 9.20 -4.96 0.59
N PRO A 190 9.18 -5.40 1.87
CA PRO A 190 8.91 -6.79 2.22
C PRO A 190 7.59 -7.29 1.62
N GLY A 191 7.66 -8.35 0.81
CA GLY A 191 6.48 -8.92 0.14
C GLY A 191 6.46 -10.45 0.08
N HIS A 192 7.43 -11.14 0.69
CA HIS A 192 7.45 -12.59 0.80
C HIS A 192 7.25 -13.00 2.27
N ASN A 193 6.39 -14.00 2.49
CA ASN A 193 6.06 -14.55 3.82
C ASN A 193 5.65 -13.47 4.83
N ILE A 194 4.74 -12.59 4.43
CA ILE A 194 4.26 -11.50 5.27
C ILE A 194 3.08 -11.99 6.11
N PHE A 195 3.26 -11.98 7.43
CA PHE A 195 2.22 -12.27 8.41
C PHE A 195 1.32 -11.04 8.59
N SER A 196 0.01 -11.21 8.41
CA SER A 196 -0.98 -10.16 8.68
C SER A 196 -2.37 -10.72 8.97
N LEU A 197 -3.35 -9.82 9.13
CA LEU A 197 -4.73 -10.15 9.48
C LEU A 197 -5.41 -11.00 8.40
N ALA A 198 -6.37 -11.79 8.84
CA ALA A 198 -7.26 -12.58 8.00
C ALA A 198 -8.69 -12.55 8.60
N PRO A 199 -9.72 -12.84 7.79
CA PRO A 199 -11.10 -12.78 8.26
C PRO A 199 -11.40 -13.72 9.42
N ASN A 200 -12.43 -13.39 10.19
CA ASN A 200 -12.86 -14.09 11.40
C ASN A 200 -11.84 -13.96 12.55
N ASN A 201 -11.29 -12.75 12.71
CA ASN A 201 -10.35 -12.42 13.79
C ASN A 201 -9.13 -13.36 13.84
N ASN A 202 -8.56 -13.68 12.66
CA ASN A 202 -7.46 -14.62 12.51
C ASN A 202 -6.28 -13.96 11.77
N TYR A 203 -5.21 -14.71 11.54
CA TYR A 203 -4.00 -14.23 10.87
C TYR A 203 -3.58 -15.20 9.78
N ALA A 204 -2.90 -14.68 8.75
CA ALA A 204 -2.40 -15.46 7.63
C ALA A 204 -1.04 -14.95 7.16
N ILE A 205 -0.28 -15.85 6.52
CA ILE A 205 0.96 -15.52 5.83
C ILE A 205 0.67 -15.49 4.33
N MET A 206 1.02 -14.39 3.67
CA MET A 206 0.84 -14.20 2.23
C MET A 206 2.12 -13.66 1.57
N SER A 207 2.24 -13.89 0.27
CA SER A 207 3.37 -13.44 -0.55
C SER A 207 2.85 -12.79 -1.84
N GLY A 208 3.42 -11.64 -2.19
CA GLY A 208 3.11 -10.88 -3.39
C GLY A 208 3.56 -9.43 -3.27
N THR A 209 3.65 -8.73 -4.40
CA THR A 209 3.79 -7.26 -4.42
C THR A 209 2.60 -6.57 -3.74
N SER A 210 1.46 -7.26 -3.66
CA SER A 210 0.31 -6.89 -2.84
C SER A 210 0.61 -6.69 -1.37
N MET A 211 1.62 -7.39 -0.82
CA MET A 211 2.03 -7.27 0.59
C MET A 211 3.16 -6.25 0.79
N SER A 212 3.91 -5.93 -0.26
CA SER A 212 4.94 -4.88 -0.20
C SER A 212 4.36 -3.48 -0.37
N ASN A 213 3.37 -3.31 -1.24
CA ASN A 213 2.65 -2.05 -1.45
C ASN A 213 2.08 -1.40 -0.16
N PRO A 214 1.36 -2.13 0.73
CA PRO A 214 0.87 -1.55 2.00
C PRO A 214 2.01 -1.14 2.94
N TYR A 215 3.17 -1.79 2.88
CA TYR A 215 4.32 -1.40 3.70
C TYR A 215 4.81 0.01 3.33
N VAL A 216 4.96 0.29 2.02
CA VAL A 216 5.37 1.63 1.55
C VAL A 216 4.29 2.67 1.83
N THR A 217 3.01 2.31 1.65
CA THR A 217 1.87 3.16 2.02
C THR A 217 1.92 3.53 3.51
N GLY A 218 2.19 2.56 4.39
CA GLY A 218 2.36 2.80 5.82
C GLY A 218 3.56 3.69 6.14
N CYS A 219 4.69 3.54 5.45
CA CYS A 219 5.84 4.43 5.59
C CYS A 219 5.47 5.88 5.21
N ALA A 220 4.74 6.07 4.10
CA ALA A 220 4.25 7.38 3.70
C ALA A 220 3.33 8.00 4.78
N ALA A 221 2.51 7.18 5.46
CA ALA A 221 1.65 7.62 6.57
C ALA A 221 2.46 8.07 7.79
N LEU A 222 3.50 7.31 8.17
CA LEU A 222 4.41 7.72 9.23
C LEU A 222 5.06 9.08 8.91
N LEU A 223 5.54 9.25 7.67
CA LEU A 223 6.17 10.47 7.17
C LEU A 223 5.21 11.66 7.18
N LEU A 224 3.99 11.50 6.66
CA LEU A 224 3.00 12.58 6.62
C LEU A 224 2.59 13.03 8.03
N ALA A 225 2.26 12.09 8.92
CA ALA A 225 1.91 12.39 10.31
C ALA A 225 3.04 13.10 11.06
N TYR A 226 4.28 12.65 10.87
CA TYR A 226 5.45 13.32 11.42
C TYR A 226 5.57 14.76 10.87
N ASN A 227 5.49 14.90 9.55
CA ASN A 227 5.65 16.17 8.86
C ASN A 227 4.55 17.19 9.20
N ARG A 228 3.32 16.76 9.50
CA ARG A 228 2.27 17.68 9.98
C ARG A 228 2.63 18.39 11.28
N ARG A 229 3.42 17.74 12.15
CA ARG A 229 3.89 18.33 13.42
C ARG A 229 5.15 19.18 13.22
N VAL A 230 6.13 18.68 12.46
CA VAL A 230 7.44 19.36 12.33
C VAL A 230 7.53 20.33 11.16
N LYS A 231 6.64 20.21 10.16
CA LYS A 231 6.56 21.04 8.95
C LYS A 231 7.88 21.16 8.19
N LYS A 232 8.64 20.07 8.13
CA LYS A 232 10.00 20.00 7.55
C LYS A 232 9.98 19.88 6.02
N TYR A 233 8.97 19.22 5.46
CA TYR A 233 8.86 18.88 4.04
C TYR A 233 7.59 19.46 3.43
N SER A 234 7.62 19.78 2.14
CA SER A 234 6.41 20.04 1.35
C SER A 234 5.95 18.74 0.71
N LEU A 235 4.91 18.10 1.28
CA LEU A 235 4.37 16.82 0.79
C LEU A 235 3.00 17.06 0.15
N LYS A 236 2.97 17.51 -1.11
CA LYS A 236 1.74 17.86 -1.83
C LYS A 236 1.43 16.94 -3.00
N THR A 237 2.45 16.34 -3.60
CA THR A 237 2.36 15.54 -4.82
C THR A 237 3.01 14.18 -4.62
N TYR A 238 2.68 13.20 -5.45
CA TYR A 238 3.32 11.88 -5.42
C TYR A 238 4.85 11.98 -5.59
N GLN A 239 5.31 12.94 -6.40
CA GLN A 239 6.75 13.19 -6.60
C GLN A 239 7.44 13.66 -5.32
N ASP A 240 6.77 14.45 -4.47
CA ASP A 240 7.34 14.86 -3.18
C ASP A 240 7.59 13.64 -2.28
N TYR A 241 6.65 12.69 -2.26
CA TYR A 241 6.81 11.45 -1.50
C TYR A 241 7.92 10.58 -2.07
N ILE A 242 7.99 10.43 -3.40
CA ILE A 242 9.10 9.71 -4.05
C ILE A 242 10.43 10.34 -3.64
N ASN A 243 10.59 11.65 -3.79
CA ASN A 243 11.84 12.34 -3.50
C ASN A 243 12.30 12.15 -2.04
N ILE A 244 11.39 12.27 -1.07
CA ILE A 244 11.74 12.12 0.34
C ILE A 244 12.00 10.66 0.71
N LEU A 245 11.14 9.73 0.27
CA LEU A 245 11.33 8.30 0.57
C LEU A 245 12.59 7.75 -0.11
N SER A 246 12.96 8.22 -1.30
CA SER A 246 14.22 7.86 -1.97
C SER A 246 15.48 8.23 -1.19
N SER A 247 15.40 9.23 -0.30
CA SER A 247 16.51 9.56 0.61
C SER A 247 16.61 8.61 1.81
N MET A 248 15.61 7.74 1.99
CA MET A 248 15.46 6.79 3.10
C MET A 248 15.34 5.36 2.56
N THR A 249 16.20 5.01 1.60
CA THR A 249 16.27 3.66 1.04
C THR A 249 17.60 2.99 1.33
N ILE A 250 17.59 1.66 1.30
CA ILE A 250 18.79 0.82 1.20
C ILE A 250 18.79 0.11 -0.15
N LYS A 251 19.98 -0.12 -0.71
CA LYS A 251 20.12 -0.83 -1.99
C LYS A 251 19.99 -2.34 -1.79
N LEU A 252 19.61 -3.05 -2.86
CA LEU A 252 19.65 -4.51 -2.87
C LEU A 252 21.07 -5.03 -2.65
N ASN A 253 21.20 -6.17 -1.96
CA ASN A 253 22.49 -6.81 -1.72
C ASN A 253 23.17 -7.26 -3.02
N ASN A 254 22.40 -7.77 -3.98
CA ASN A 254 22.93 -8.26 -5.25
C ASN A 254 23.12 -7.09 -6.26
N PRO A 255 24.37 -6.79 -6.67
CA PRO A 255 24.66 -5.71 -7.62
C PRO A 255 23.98 -5.86 -8.99
N SER A 256 23.67 -7.08 -9.44
CA SER A 256 23.01 -7.29 -10.74
C SER A 256 21.60 -6.68 -10.79
N TYR A 257 20.95 -6.56 -9.63
CA TYR A 257 19.62 -5.97 -9.48
C TYR A 257 19.66 -4.50 -9.04
N GLN A 258 20.84 -3.88 -8.98
CA GLN A 258 20.94 -2.45 -8.61
C GLN A 258 20.62 -1.48 -9.77
N GLN A 259 20.21 -1.99 -10.92
CA GLN A 259 19.69 -1.17 -12.02
C GLN A 259 18.30 -0.62 -11.67
N ASN A 260 17.97 0.58 -12.17
CA ASN A 260 16.72 1.28 -11.86
C ASN A 260 15.49 0.37 -12.05
N LYS A 261 15.38 -0.30 -13.20
CA LYS A 261 14.25 -1.20 -13.48
C LYS A 261 13.98 -2.29 -12.43
N TYR A 262 15.00 -2.74 -11.69
CA TYR A 262 14.87 -3.86 -10.74
C TYR A 262 14.66 -3.44 -9.29
N GLN A 263 15.19 -2.28 -8.88
CA GLN A 263 15.08 -1.81 -7.50
C GLN A 263 14.39 -0.46 -7.33
N GLY A 264 14.13 0.26 -8.43
CA GLY A 264 13.76 1.66 -8.41
C GLY A 264 14.76 2.48 -7.59
N ASN A 265 14.25 3.19 -6.61
CA ASN A 265 15.03 3.96 -5.65
C ASN A 265 15.66 3.09 -4.53
N GLY A 266 15.21 1.85 -4.35
CA GLY A 266 15.70 0.89 -3.36
C GLY A 266 14.61 0.38 -2.42
N ILE A 267 15.03 -0.34 -1.38
CA ILE A 267 14.15 -0.84 -0.32
C ILE A 267 13.85 0.30 0.65
N VAL A 268 12.58 0.61 0.88
CA VAL A 268 12.18 1.69 1.80
C VAL A 268 12.55 1.31 3.23
N LYS A 269 13.39 2.13 3.87
CA LYS A 269 13.76 2.08 5.28
C LYS A 269 13.60 3.47 5.88
N ILE A 270 12.39 3.80 6.31
CA ILE A 270 12.02 5.14 6.79
C ILE A 270 12.80 5.56 8.05
N ILE A 271 13.26 6.82 8.09
CA ILE A 271 13.99 7.43 9.21
C ILE A 271 13.44 8.85 9.43
N LEU A 272 12.75 9.10 10.54
CA LEU A 272 12.02 10.36 10.82
C LEU A 272 12.78 11.36 11.71
#